data_AF-A0A9D8QIF2-F1
#
_entry.id   AF-A0A9D8QIF2-F1
#
_cell.length_a   1.000
_cell.length_b   1.000
_cell.length_c   1.000
_cell.angle_alpha   90.00
_cell.angle_beta   90.00
_cell.angle_gamma   90.00
#
_symmetry.space_group_name_H-M   'P 1'
#
loop_
_entity.id
_entity.type
_entity.pdbx_description
1 polymer ?
#
loop_
_entity_poly.entity_id
_entity_poly.type
_entity_poly.pdbx_seq_one_letter_code
_entity_poly.pdbx_strand_id
1 'polypeptide(L)'
;MRALTVLTDPTPDTRALPALAIEPVDASTPARRWVLRHLDELLSELEQANLEGAGEPSSLTCDRLSSDGLTDPESYTIPELIEIVFRTQRRFLRPASGIGPPSP
;
A
#
# COMPACT_ATOMS: atom_id res chain seq x y z
N MET A 1 -45.50 -4.50 -6.32
CA MET A 1 -44.11 -4.97 -6.44
C MET A 1 -43.24 -3.78 -6.83
N ARG A 2 -42.37 -3.30 -5.93
CA ARG A 2 -41.48 -2.17 -6.19
C ARG A 2 -40.13 -2.71 -6.63
N ALA A 3 -39.68 -2.29 -7.81
CA ALA A 3 -38.36 -2.61 -8.33
C ALA A 3 -37.29 -1.88 -7.50
N LEU A 4 -36.31 -2.64 -6.99
CA LEU A 4 -35.09 -2.12 -6.39
C LEU A 4 -34.16 -1.71 -7.54
N THR A 5 -33.94 -0.41 -7.69
CA THR A 5 -32.89 0.13 -8.55
C THR A 5 -31.54 -0.23 -7.91
N VAL A 6 -30.83 -1.18 -8.52
CA VAL A 6 -29.43 -1.46 -8.20
C VAL A 6 -28.64 -0.22 -8.64
N LEU A 7 -28.22 0.58 -7.67
CA LEU A 7 -27.13 1.54 -7.85
C LEU A 7 -25.87 0.71 -8.07
N THR A 8 -25.55 0.46 -9.33
CA THR A 8 -24.20 0.04 -9.74
C THR A 8 -23.26 1.18 -9.37
N ASP A 9 -22.60 1.02 -8.23
CA ASP A 9 -21.40 1.77 -7.88
C ASP A 9 -20.41 1.60 -9.05
N PRO A 10 -19.94 2.68 -9.69
CA PRO A 10 -18.86 2.56 -10.65
C PRO A 10 -17.61 2.24 -9.83
N THR A 11 -17.31 0.95 -9.65
CA THR A 11 -15.96 0.51 -9.27
C THR A 11 -14.99 1.30 -10.15
N PRO A 12 -14.16 2.19 -9.57
CA PRO A 12 -13.17 2.90 -10.37
C PRO A 12 -12.30 1.84 -11.04
N ASP A 13 -12.05 2.09 -12.32
CA ASP A 13 -11.23 1.29 -13.22
C ASP A 13 -10.20 0.44 -12.49
N THR A 14 -10.23 -0.87 -12.73
CA THR A 14 -9.18 -1.79 -12.30
C THR A 14 -7.90 -1.54 -13.13
N ARG A 15 -7.36 -0.32 -13.10
CA ARG A 15 -5.97 -0.10 -13.50
C ARG A 15 -5.13 -0.96 -12.57
N ALA A 16 -4.22 -1.72 -13.15
CA ALA A 16 -3.26 -2.47 -12.37
C ALA A 16 -2.43 -1.46 -11.56
N LEU A 17 -2.76 -1.31 -10.27
CA LEU A 17 -2.02 -0.43 -9.39
C LEU A 17 -0.57 -0.93 -9.28
N PRO A 18 0.42 -0.03 -9.38
CA PRO A 18 1.82 -0.40 -9.26
C PRO A 18 2.13 -0.91 -7.84
N ALA A 19 3.35 -1.38 -7.65
CA ALA A 19 3.91 -1.60 -6.33
C ALA A 19 5.14 -0.74 -6.17
N LEU A 20 5.46 -0.40 -4.92
CA LEU A 20 6.69 0.32 -4.62
C LEU A 20 7.89 -0.57 -4.95
N ALA A 21 8.98 0.06 -5.39
CA ALA A 21 10.26 -0.61 -5.68
C ALA A 21 11.15 -0.66 -4.43
N ILE A 22 10.54 -0.64 -3.24
CA ILE A 22 11.25 -0.75 -1.96
C ILE A 22 11.78 -2.17 -1.81
N GLU A 23 13.08 -2.29 -1.59
CA GLU A 23 13.76 -3.56 -1.34
C GLU A 23 14.63 -3.41 -0.09
N PRO A 24 14.70 -4.44 0.77
CA PRO A 24 15.56 -4.41 1.93
C PRO A 24 17.02 -4.47 1.46
N VAL A 25 17.91 -3.74 2.13
CA VAL A 25 19.35 -3.71 1.81
C VAL A 25 19.97 -5.12 1.86
N ASP A 26 19.42 -6.01 2.68
CA ASP A 26 19.78 -7.42 2.74
C ASP A 26 18.57 -8.29 3.13
N ALA A 27 18.74 -9.62 3.09
CA ALA A 27 17.71 -10.57 3.51
C ALA A 27 17.57 -10.70 5.04
N SER A 28 18.14 -9.78 5.82
CA SER A 28 18.14 -9.87 7.28
C SER A 28 16.77 -9.50 7.86
N THR A 29 16.43 -10.13 8.99
CA THR A 29 15.22 -9.79 9.76
C THR A 29 15.17 -8.30 10.16
N PRO A 30 16.27 -7.65 10.59
CA PRO A 30 16.29 -6.21 10.83
C PRO A 30 15.92 -5.37 9.61
N ALA A 31 16.49 -5.62 8.43
CA ALA A 31 16.18 -4.85 7.22
C ALA A 31 14.72 -5.01 6.80
N ARG A 32 14.19 -6.24 6.83
CA ARG A 32 12.76 -6.51 6.60
C ARG A 32 11.86 -5.77 7.60
N ARG A 33 12.22 -5.75 8.89
CA ARG A 33 11.45 -5.02 9.92
C ARG A 33 11.49 -3.51 9.72
N TRP A 34 12.61 -2.98 9.23
CA TRP A 34 12.71 -1.56 8.89
C TRP A 34 11.75 -1.22 7.74
N VAL A 35 11.76 -2.01 6.66
CA VAL A 35 10.83 -1.84 5.53
C VAL A 35 9.37 -1.89 6.00
N LEU A 36 9.00 -2.90 6.80
CA LEU A 36 7.63 -3.04 7.30
C LEU A 36 7.19 -1.85 8.16
N ARG A 37 8.09 -1.29 8.99
CA ARG A 37 7.81 -0.10 9.80
C ARG A 37 7.58 1.13 8.94
N HIS A 38 8.44 1.35 7.94
CA HIS A 38 8.31 2.48 7.02
C HIS A 38 6.99 2.41 6.23
N LEU A 39 6.61 1.23 5.75
CA LEU A 39 5.32 1.03 5.07
C LEU A 39 4.12 1.25 6.01
N ASP A 40 4.23 0.87 7.28
CA ASP A 40 3.18 1.07 8.30
C ASP A 40 2.99 2.56 8.64
N GLU A 41 4.08 3.32 8.72
CA GLU A 41 4.05 4.78 8.88
C GLU A 41 3.35 5.46 7.70
N LEU A 42 3.68 5.07 6.46
CA LEU A 42 3.02 5.59 5.25
C LEU A 42 1.53 5.25 5.22
N LEU A 43 1.14 4.03 5.60
CA LEU A 43 -0.27 3.66 5.71
C LEU A 43 -1.00 4.53 6.73
N SER A 44 -0.41 4.72 7.92
CA SER A 44 -1.01 5.54 8.97
C SER A 44 -1.25 6.98 8.52
N GLU A 45 -0.30 7.59 7.82
CA GLU A 45 -0.43 8.95 7.26
C GLU A 45 -1.55 9.04 6.22
N LEU A 46 -1.59 8.09 5.28
CA LEU A 46 -2.59 8.08 4.21
C LEU A 46 -3.99 7.77 4.75
N GLU A 47 -4.12 6.83 5.68
CA GLU A 47 -5.39 6.51 6.33
C GLU A 47 -5.93 7.71 7.12
N GLN A 48 -5.07 8.41 7.86
CA GLN A 48 -5.46 9.62 8.58
C GLN A 48 -5.93 10.71 7.61
N ALA A 49 -5.19 10.96 6.53
CA ALA A 49 -5.58 11.93 5.50
C ALA A 49 -6.93 11.56 4.85
N ASN A 50 -7.15 10.28 4.59
CA ASN A 50 -8.42 9.78 4.06
C ASN A 50 -9.58 9.98 5.04
N LEU A 51 -9.37 9.74 6.34
CA LEU A 51 -10.37 9.96 7.39
C LEU A 51 -10.72 11.45 7.58
N GLU A 52 -9.74 12.33 7.40
CA GLU A 52 -9.94 13.79 7.43
C GLU A 52 -10.62 14.32 6.17
N GLY A 53 -10.81 13.48 5.14
CA GLY A 53 -11.39 13.88 3.87
C GLY A 53 -10.46 14.79 3.05
N ALA A 54 -9.14 14.66 3.23
CA ALA A 54 -8.19 15.34 2.38
C ALA A 54 -8.39 14.89 0.93
N GLY A 55 -8.48 15.85 0.01
CA GLY A 55 -8.64 15.54 -1.42
C GLY A 55 -7.37 14.94 -2.04
N GLU A 56 -6.21 15.21 -1.44
CA GLU A 56 -4.89 14.89 -1.97
C GLU A 56 -3.94 14.48 -0.82
N PRO A 57 -2.96 13.59 -1.07
CA PRO A 57 -1.90 13.28 -0.11
C PRO A 57 -1.00 14.50 0.14
N SER A 58 -0.32 14.53 1.29
CA SER A 58 0.66 15.58 1.56
C SER A 58 1.85 15.51 0.59
N SER A 59 2.46 16.66 0.27
CA SER A 59 3.66 16.70 -0.59
C SER A 59 4.80 15.84 -0.02
N LEU A 60 4.97 15.84 1.30
CA LEU A 60 5.96 15.00 1.98
C LEU A 60 5.68 13.51 1.78
N THR A 61 4.42 13.10 1.83
CA THR A 61 4.01 11.70 1.57
C THR A 61 4.30 11.34 0.11
N CYS A 62 4.00 12.22 -0.84
CA CYS A 62 4.36 12.04 -2.26
C CYS A 62 5.87 11.92 -2.47
N ASP A 63 6.69 12.77 -1.84
CA ASP A 63 8.14 12.71 -1.95
C ASP A 63 8.71 11.37 -1.44
N ARG A 64 8.14 10.86 -0.34
CA ARG A 64 8.51 9.53 0.22
C ARG A 64 8.13 8.41 -0.74
N LEU A 65 6.88 8.40 -1.23
CA LEU A 65 6.42 7.40 -2.19
C LEU A 65 7.23 7.42 -3.49
N SER A 66 7.62 8.60 -3.96
CA SER A 66 8.52 8.75 -5.12
C SER A 66 9.90 8.16 -4.84
N SER A 67 10.45 8.43 -3.65
CA SER A 67 11.74 7.88 -3.21
C SER A 67 11.69 6.35 -3.09
N ASP A 68 10.53 5.79 -2.77
CA ASP A 68 10.26 4.35 -2.72
C ASP A 68 9.93 3.74 -4.11
N GLY A 69 10.02 4.55 -5.17
CA GLY A 69 9.91 4.12 -6.57
C GLY A 69 8.51 4.19 -7.18
N LEU A 70 7.54 4.88 -6.54
CA LEU A 70 6.26 5.20 -7.19
C LEU A 70 6.43 6.37 -8.15
N THR A 71 6.15 6.15 -9.43
CA THR A 71 6.14 7.24 -10.43
C THR A 71 4.85 8.05 -10.28
N ASP A 72 4.98 9.38 -10.25
CA ASP A 72 3.89 10.36 -10.19
C ASP A 72 2.82 10.05 -9.11
N PRO A 73 3.18 9.99 -7.81
CA PRO A 73 2.28 9.63 -6.72
C PRO A 73 1.03 10.53 -6.62
N GLU A 74 1.13 11.80 -7.03
CA GLU A 74 0.02 12.76 -7.09
C GLU A 74 -1.05 12.41 -8.12
N SER A 75 -0.75 11.50 -9.05
CA SER A 75 -1.73 11.00 -10.02
C SER A 75 -2.72 9.99 -9.44
N TYR A 76 -2.48 9.54 -8.20
CA TYR A 76 -3.30 8.57 -7.49
C TYR A 76 -4.13 9.23 -6.38
N THR A 77 -5.34 8.73 -6.21
CA THR A 77 -6.17 9.08 -5.06
C THR A 77 -5.60 8.47 -3.77
N ILE A 78 -5.93 9.05 -2.61
CA ILE A 78 -5.48 8.52 -1.31
C ILE A 78 -5.86 7.03 -1.14
N PRO A 79 -7.08 6.57 -1.47
CA PRO A 79 -7.41 5.14 -1.42
C PRO A 79 -6.54 4.26 -2.32
N GLU A 80 -6.18 4.72 -3.52
CA GLU A 80 -5.27 3.99 -4.41
C GLU A 80 -3.86 3.91 -3.84
N LEU A 81 -3.36 4.99 -3.23
CA LEU A 81 -2.08 5.02 -2.55
C LEU A 81 -2.05 4.04 -1.36
N ILE A 82 -3.10 4.00 -0.55
CA ILE A 82 -3.26 3.02 0.54
C ILE A 82 -3.14 1.60 -0.02
N GLU A 83 -3.86 1.28 -1.10
CA GLU A 83 -3.82 -0.05 -1.71
C GLU A 83 -2.43 -0.39 -2.30
N ILE A 84 -1.72 0.57 -2.90
CA ILE A 84 -0.34 0.40 -3.40
C ILE A 84 0.61 0.04 -2.25
N VAL A 85 0.57 0.82 -1.15
CA VAL A 85 1.44 0.60 0.02
C VAL A 85 1.09 -0.74 0.69
N PHE A 86 -0.20 -1.03 0.87
CA PHE A 86 -0.67 -2.28 1.48
C PHE A 86 -0.27 -3.51 0.66
N ARG A 87 -0.39 -3.48 -0.67
CA ARG A 87 0.08 -4.55 -1.56
C ARG A 87 1.58 -4.80 -1.42
N THR A 88 2.35 -3.71 -1.30
CA THR A 88 3.81 -3.79 -1.09
C THR A 88 4.10 -4.45 0.25
N GLN A 89 3.46 -4.00 1.33
CA GLN A 89 3.63 -4.56 2.69
C GLN A 89 3.34 -6.07 2.73
N ARG A 90 2.29 -6.52 2.04
CA ARG A 90 1.92 -7.96 1.97
C ARG A 90 3.04 -8.84 1.39
N ARG A 91 3.89 -8.31 0.49
CA ARG A 91 5.05 -9.05 -0.04
C ARG A 91 6.06 -9.34 1.07
N PHE A 92 6.25 -8.38 1.97
CA PHE A 92 7.14 -8.49 3.12
C PHE A 92 6.53 -9.26 4.29
N LEU A 93 5.21 -9.41 4.39
CA LEU A 93 4.59 -10.20 5.44
C LEU A 93 4.63 -11.71 5.17
N ARG A 94 4.69 -12.11 3.89
CA ARG A 94 4.83 -13.53 3.54
C ARG A 94 6.17 -14.07 4.07
N PRO A 95 6.18 -15.24 4.74
CA PRO A 95 7.42 -15.95 4.97
C PRO A 95 8.10 -16.20 3.62
N ALA A 96 9.41 -15.98 3.52
CA ALA A 96 10.21 -16.56 2.45
C ALA A 96 9.93 -18.08 2.52
N SER A 97 9.15 -18.60 1.59
CA SER A 97 8.54 -19.92 1.73
C SER A 97 9.65 -20.98 1.69
N GLY A 98 9.72 -21.82 2.73
CA GLY A 98 10.62 -22.97 2.72
C GLY A 98 10.80 -23.78 4.00
N ILE A 99 10.47 -23.29 5.21
CA ILE A 99 10.68 -24.09 6.44
C ILE A 99 9.46 -23.96 7.35
N GLY A 100 8.50 -24.87 7.18
CA GLY A 100 7.71 -25.30 8.33
C GLY A 100 8.65 -25.96 9.35
N PRO A 101 8.35 -25.90 10.66
CA PRO A 101 9.18 -26.59 11.66
C PRO A 101 9.35 -28.05 11.23
N PRO A 102 10.55 -28.67 11.40
CA PRO A 102 10.70 -30.09 11.10
C PRO A 102 9.61 -30.86 11.87
N SER A 103 8.81 -31.66 11.16
CA SER A 103 7.85 -32.54 11.80
C SER A 103 8.59 -33.46 12.77
N PRO A 104 8.04 -33.68 13.99
CA PRO A 104 8.63 -34.58 14.98
C PRO A 104 8.65 -36.04 14.51
#